data_AF-A0A0L6VK96-F1
#
_entry.id   AF-A0A0L6VK96-F1
#
_cell.length_a   1.000
_cell.length_b   1.000
_cell.length_c   1.000
_cell.angle_alpha   90.00
_cell.angle_beta   90.00
_cell.angle_gamma   90.00
#
_symmetry.space_group_name_H-M   'P 1'
#
loop_
_entity.id
_entity.type
_entity.pdbx_description
1 polymer ?
#
loop_
_entity_poly.entity_id
_entity_poly.type
_entity_poly.pdbx_seq_one_letter_code
_entity_poly.pdbx_strand_id
1 'polypeptide(L)'
;MLNNENYTLWLIPIEAKLYKIKALNIVTGAVSCPDPEKDKENARLYVKLNKDAYAEIVQHLSPEVLAFVSSTLPPDEKFNGYKLWQLLKAKFAGDDITSKTTALKKYLAIEYESFSTFLPLIRSANQKI
;
A
#
# COMPACT_ATOMS: atom_id res chain seq x y z
N MET A 1 -1.77 -6.00 9.61
CA MET A 1 -0.86 -4.86 9.35
C MET A 1 -0.19 -5.07 7.99
N LEU A 2 -0.07 -4.03 7.17
CA LEU A 2 0.66 -4.04 5.90
C LEU A 2 2.15 -4.24 6.17
N ASN A 3 2.77 -5.17 5.44
CA ASN A 3 4.20 -5.39 5.40
C ASN A 3 4.66 -5.61 3.94
N ASN A 4 5.94 -5.94 3.76
CA ASN A 4 6.53 -6.08 2.42
C ASN A 4 6.01 -7.28 1.61
N GLU A 5 5.27 -8.21 2.22
CA GLU A 5 4.89 -9.48 1.58
C GLU A 5 3.37 -9.70 1.45
N ASN A 6 2.55 -8.85 2.07
CA ASN A 6 1.12 -9.14 2.24
C ASN A 6 0.18 -8.12 1.59
N TYR A 7 0.65 -7.26 0.68
CA TYR A 7 -0.16 -6.19 0.10
C TYR A 7 -1.51 -6.65 -0.44
N THR A 8 -1.55 -7.71 -1.24
CA THR A 8 -2.81 -8.26 -1.80
C THR A 8 -3.77 -8.73 -0.71
N LEU A 9 -3.26 -9.33 0.36
CA LEU A 9 -4.07 -9.77 1.50
C LEU A 9 -4.52 -8.61 2.39
N TRP A 10 -3.68 -7.57 2.50
CA TRP A 10 -3.98 -6.35 3.26
C TRP A 10 -5.01 -5.47 2.56
N LEU A 11 -5.03 -5.48 1.21
CA LEU A 11 -5.87 -4.60 0.39
C LEU A 11 -7.37 -4.82 0.64
N ILE A 12 -7.83 -6.07 0.65
CA ILE A 12 -9.26 -6.41 0.82
C ILE A 12 -9.87 -5.83 2.12
N PRO A 13 -9.30 -6.09 3.31
CA PRO A 13 -9.89 -5.57 4.54
C PRO A 13 -9.79 -4.05 4.66
N ILE A 14 -8.73 -3.41 4.13
CA ILE A 14 -8.63 -1.95 4.20
C ILE A 14 -9.62 -1.27 3.26
N GLU A 15 -9.85 -1.81 2.06
CA GLU A 15 -10.87 -1.29 1.12
C GLU A 15 -12.26 -1.37 1.74
N ALA A 16 -12.59 -2.48 2.42
CA ALA A 16 -13.87 -2.62 3.14
C ALA A 16 -14.03 -1.57 4.25
N LYS A 17 -12.96 -1.30 5.01
CA LYS A 17 -12.95 -0.25 6.06
C LYS A 17 -13.14 1.15 5.47
N LEU A 18 -12.42 1.46 4.39
CA LEU A 18 -12.52 2.72 3.67
C LEU A 18 -13.89 2.92 3.02
N TYR A 19 -14.49 1.85 2.51
CA TYR A 19 -15.85 1.86 1.98
C TYR A 19 -16.86 2.17 3.08
N LYS A 20 -16.73 1.53 4.25
CA LYS A 20 -17.60 1.78 5.41
C LYS A 20 -17.60 3.24 5.85
N ILE A 21 -16.45 3.92 5.79
CA ILE A 21 -16.33 5.34 6.11
C ILE A 21 -16.57 6.26 4.90
N LYS A 22 -17.00 5.72 3.74
CA LYS A 22 -17.26 6.47 2.50
C LYS A 22 -16.05 7.21 1.91
N ALA A 23 -14.83 6.77 2.22
CA ALA A 23 -13.60 7.42 1.78
C ALA A 23 -12.86 6.65 0.66
N LEU A 24 -13.33 5.45 0.28
CA LEU A 24 -12.68 4.63 -0.75
C LEU A 24 -12.52 5.38 -2.09
N ASN A 25 -13.60 6.03 -2.55
CA ASN A 25 -13.58 6.78 -3.82
C ASN A 25 -12.68 8.03 -3.77
N ILE A 26 -12.44 8.56 -2.58
CA ILE A 26 -11.51 9.68 -2.38
C ILE A 26 -10.08 9.19 -2.53
N VAL A 27 -9.68 8.14 -1.78
CA VAL A 27 -8.27 7.70 -1.78
C VAL A 27 -7.84 7.02 -3.08
N THR A 28 -8.79 6.43 -3.81
CA THR A 28 -8.55 5.89 -5.15
C THR A 28 -8.50 6.96 -6.23
N GLY A 29 -8.91 8.20 -5.94
CA GLY A 29 -8.97 9.30 -6.90
C GLY A 29 -10.18 9.26 -7.84
N ALA A 30 -11.16 8.39 -7.59
CA ALA A 30 -12.40 8.32 -8.36
C ALA A 30 -13.27 9.57 -8.20
N VAL A 31 -13.12 10.28 -7.07
CA VAL A 31 -13.74 11.58 -6.82
C VAL A 31 -12.65 12.62 -6.57
N SER A 32 -12.69 13.72 -7.31
CA SER A 32 -11.82 14.88 -7.08
C SER A 32 -12.37 15.76 -5.97
N CYS A 33 -11.49 16.51 -5.30
CA CYS A 33 -11.92 17.51 -4.31
C CYS A 33 -12.86 18.53 -4.98
N PRO A 34 -14.06 18.77 -4.41
CA PRO A 34 -14.94 19.83 -4.88
C PRO A 34 -14.30 21.21 -4.75
N ASP A 35 -14.70 22.12 -5.62
CA ASP A 35 -14.34 23.53 -5.56
C ASP A 35 -15.02 24.19 -4.34
N PRO A 36 -14.25 24.69 -3.35
CA PRO A 36 -14.81 25.24 -2.12
C PRO A 36 -15.64 26.51 -2.32
N GLU A 37 -15.48 27.20 -3.45
CA GLU A 37 -16.27 28.39 -3.80
C GLU A 37 -17.65 28.01 -4.35
N LYS A 38 -17.73 26.86 -5.02
CA LYS A 38 -18.97 26.36 -5.66
C LYS A 38 -19.76 25.43 -4.75
N ASP A 39 -19.06 24.63 -3.95
CA ASP A 39 -19.66 23.60 -3.09
C ASP A 39 -18.86 23.43 -1.79
N LYS A 40 -19.03 24.40 -0.91
CA LYS A 40 -18.33 24.49 0.37
C LYS A 40 -18.60 23.31 1.30
N GLU A 41 -19.82 22.76 1.27
CA GLU A 41 -20.21 21.65 2.15
C GLU A 41 -19.51 20.36 1.73
N ASN A 42 -19.57 20.01 0.44
CA ASN A 42 -18.90 18.81 -0.04
C ASN A 42 -17.37 18.94 -0.01
N ALA A 43 -16.80 20.14 -0.22
CA ALA A 43 -15.37 20.36 -0.03
C ALA A 43 -14.93 20.09 1.42
N ARG A 44 -15.70 20.54 2.42
CA ARG A 44 -15.43 20.27 3.84
C ARG A 44 -15.58 18.78 4.16
N LEU A 45 -16.62 18.14 3.64
CA LEU A 45 -16.84 16.71 3.81
C LEU A 45 -15.70 15.88 3.20
N TYR A 46 -15.25 16.24 1.99
CA TYR A 46 -14.12 15.62 1.32
C TYR A 46 -12.86 15.69 2.18
N VAL A 47 -12.52 16.88 2.69
CA VAL A 47 -11.34 17.07 3.56
C VAL A 47 -11.43 16.22 4.82
N LYS A 48 -12.61 16.13 5.44
CA LYS A 48 -12.83 15.29 6.63
C LYS A 48 -12.61 13.81 6.30
N LEU A 49 -13.29 13.29 5.29
CA LEU A 49 -13.21 11.87 4.90
C LEU A 49 -11.79 11.49 4.45
N ASN A 50 -11.07 12.40 3.79
CA ASN A 50 -9.68 12.17 3.42
C ASN A 50 -8.75 12.03 4.64
N LYS A 51 -8.98 12.82 5.70
CA LYS A 51 -8.24 12.71 6.97
C LYS A 51 -8.64 11.45 7.75
N ASP A 52 -9.92 11.10 7.76
CA ASP A 52 -10.41 9.87 8.40
C ASP A 52 -9.80 8.63 7.72
N ALA A 53 -9.71 8.64 6.38
CA ALA A 53 -9.03 7.59 5.63
C ALA A 53 -7.55 7.46 5.98
N TYR A 54 -6.84 8.59 6.11
CA TYR A 54 -5.44 8.57 6.55
C TYR A 54 -5.30 7.88 7.92
N ALA A 55 -6.14 8.26 8.89
CA ALA A 55 -6.11 7.69 10.22
C ALA A 55 -6.43 6.18 10.23
N GLU A 56 -7.40 5.73 9.42
CA GLU A 56 -7.74 4.31 9.29
C GLU A 56 -6.58 3.52 8.65
N ILE A 57 -5.97 4.02 7.57
CA ILE A 57 -4.86 3.36 6.89
C ILE A 57 -3.66 3.22 7.82
N VAL A 58 -3.25 4.29 8.51
CA VAL A 58 -2.07 4.30 9.41
C VAL A 58 -2.17 3.25 10.50
N GLN A 59 -3.36 3.05 11.09
CA GLN A 59 -3.59 2.02 12.11
C GLN A 59 -3.33 0.60 11.62
N HIS A 60 -3.26 0.41 10.30
CA HIS A 60 -3.11 -0.90 9.67
C HIS A 60 -1.73 -1.08 9.02
N LEU A 61 -0.73 -0.24 9.35
CA LEU A 61 0.64 -0.33 8.83
C LEU A 61 1.59 -0.94 9.86
N SER A 62 2.53 -1.79 9.43
CA SER A 62 3.60 -2.27 10.32
C SER A 62 4.58 -1.15 10.68
N PRO A 63 5.37 -1.28 11.77
CA PRO A 63 6.40 -0.30 12.12
C PRO A 63 7.38 0.02 10.99
N GLU A 64 7.76 -0.98 10.18
CA GLU A 64 8.64 -0.80 9.02
C GLU A 64 8.01 0.07 7.95
N VAL A 65 6.72 -0.14 7.67
CA VAL A 65 5.97 0.66 6.69
C VAL A 65 5.72 2.06 7.22
N LEU A 66 5.49 2.22 8.53
CA LEU A 66 5.36 3.53 9.19
C LEU A 66 6.66 4.34 9.07
N ALA A 67 7.82 3.70 9.29
CA ALA A 67 9.12 4.35 9.10
C ALA A 67 9.31 4.81 7.65
N PHE A 68 8.94 3.97 6.68
CA PHE A 68 8.96 4.34 5.26
C PHE A 68 8.04 5.52 4.92
N VAL A 69 6.80 5.50 5.40
CA VAL A 69 5.84 6.60 5.18
C VAL A 69 6.39 7.89 5.81
N SER A 70 6.95 7.81 7.03
CA SER A 70 7.51 8.97 7.72
C SER A 70 8.71 9.59 7.01
N SER A 71 9.50 8.80 6.27
CA SER A 71 10.66 9.32 5.53
C SER A 71 10.33 9.79 4.12
N THR A 72 9.20 9.35 3.55
CA THR A 72 8.89 9.56 2.13
C THR A 72 7.71 10.52 1.90
N LEU A 73 6.73 10.54 2.79
CA LEU A 73 5.57 11.43 2.66
C LEU A 73 5.96 12.86 3.08
N PRO A 74 5.77 13.87 2.20
CA PRO A 74 6.05 15.26 2.54
C PRO A 74 5.24 15.74 3.76
N PRO A 75 5.80 16.63 4.61
CA PRO A 75 5.12 17.11 5.81
C PRO A 75 3.77 17.79 5.55
N ASP A 76 3.62 18.48 4.41
CA ASP A 76 2.41 19.16 3.95
C ASP A 76 1.33 18.18 3.47
N GLU A 77 1.71 16.94 3.16
CA GLU A 77 0.79 15.85 2.79
C GLU A 77 0.43 14.95 3.99
N LYS A 78 0.91 15.30 5.19
CA LYS A 78 0.50 14.61 6.41
C LYS A 78 -1.00 14.74 6.62
N PHE A 79 -1.65 13.65 7.01
CA PHE A 79 -3.11 13.53 7.11
C PHE A 79 -3.85 13.53 5.77
N ASN A 80 -3.16 13.39 4.64
CA ASN A 80 -3.78 13.23 3.33
C ASN A 80 -3.92 11.73 2.98
N GLY A 81 -5.13 11.18 3.15
CA GLY A 81 -5.42 9.76 2.90
C GLY A 81 -5.17 9.36 1.44
N TYR A 82 -5.53 10.22 0.50
CA TYR A 82 -5.27 10.02 -0.93
C TYR A 82 -3.77 9.88 -1.21
N LYS A 83 -2.94 10.81 -0.73
CA LYS A 83 -1.49 10.75 -0.98
C LYS A 83 -0.83 9.55 -0.31
N LEU A 84 -1.25 9.21 0.91
CA LEU A 84 -0.81 8.01 1.59
C LEU A 84 -1.17 6.75 0.78
N TRP A 85 -2.41 6.66 0.29
CA TRP A 85 -2.84 5.52 -0.53
C TRP A 85 -2.02 5.39 -1.82
N GLN A 86 -1.80 6.49 -2.55
CA GLN A 86 -0.98 6.48 -3.76
C GLN A 86 0.47 6.07 -3.47
N LEU A 87 1.05 6.55 -2.37
CA LEU A 87 2.40 6.18 -1.92
C LEU A 87 2.51 4.67 -1.64
N LEU A 88 1.55 4.12 -0.89
CA LEU A 88 1.53 2.69 -0.57
C LEU A 88 1.30 1.85 -1.82
N LYS A 89 0.38 2.28 -2.69
CA LYS A 89 0.12 1.60 -3.97
C LYS A 89 1.38 1.58 -4.84
N ALA A 90 2.08 2.72 -4.99
CA ALA A 90 3.31 2.80 -5.77
C ALA A 90 4.41 1.87 -5.24
N LYS A 91 4.52 1.70 -3.92
CA LYS A 91 5.52 0.82 -3.31
C LYS A 91 5.16 -0.67 -3.41
N PHE A 92 3.89 -1.01 -3.20
CA PHE A 92 3.49 -2.37 -2.85
C PHE A 92 2.52 -3.02 -3.85
N ALA A 93 1.82 -2.27 -4.70
CA ALA A 93 0.85 -2.82 -5.66
C ALA A 93 1.50 -3.53 -6.85
N GLY A 94 2.78 -3.89 -6.73
CA GLY A 94 3.51 -4.56 -7.79
C GLY A 94 3.76 -3.63 -8.95
N ASP A 95 4.46 -2.51 -8.71
CA ASP A 95 5.43 -2.16 -9.74
C ASP A 95 6.46 -3.30 -9.68
N ASP A 96 6.55 -4.02 -10.80
CA ASP A 96 7.29 -5.24 -11.10
C ASP A 96 8.62 -5.41 -10.31
N ILE A 97 9.28 -4.30 -9.97
CA ILE A 97 10.51 -4.21 -9.20
C ILE A 97 10.41 -4.78 -7.77
N THR A 98 9.37 -4.52 -6.97
CA THR A 98 9.32 -4.99 -5.57
C THR A 98 9.12 -6.50 -5.51
N SER A 99 8.23 -7.02 -6.36
CA SER A 99 8.01 -8.46 -6.54
C SER A 99 9.28 -9.14 -7.09
N LYS A 100 9.91 -8.58 -8.13
CA LYS A 100 11.20 -9.06 -8.66
C LYS A 100 12.32 -9.03 -7.63
N THR A 101 12.43 -7.97 -6.83
CA THR A 101 13.46 -7.86 -5.78
C THR A 101 13.24 -8.88 -4.68
N THR A 102 11.98 -9.12 -4.29
CA THR A 102 11.63 -10.13 -3.29
C THR A 102 11.88 -11.54 -3.83
N ALA A 103 11.50 -11.81 -5.08
CA ALA A 103 11.79 -13.07 -5.76
C ALA A 103 13.30 -13.29 -5.89
N LEU A 104 14.07 -12.28 -6.28
CA LEU A 104 15.53 -12.33 -6.37
C LEU A 104 16.18 -12.58 -5.02
N LYS A 105 15.74 -11.91 -3.94
CA LYS A 105 16.23 -12.18 -2.58
C LYS A 105 15.97 -13.63 -2.15
N LYS A 106 14.77 -14.15 -2.44
CA LYS A 106 14.41 -15.55 -2.16
C LYS A 106 15.26 -16.52 -2.98
N TYR A 107 15.56 -16.18 -4.24
CA TYR A 107 16.44 -16.96 -5.10
C TYR A 107 17.89 -16.98 -4.57
N LEU A 108 18.43 -15.82 -4.19
CA LEU A 108 19.80 -15.68 -3.67
C LEU A 108 20.01 -16.35 -2.30
N ALA A 109 18.94 -16.56 -1.53
CA ALA A 109 18.99 -17.24 -0.24
C ALA A 109 18.99 -18.78 -0.33
N ILE A 110 18.89 -19.35 -1.54
CA ILE A 110 18.93 -20.81 -1.72
C ILE A 110 20.39 -21.26 -1.65
N GLU A 111 20.73 -21.96 -0.58
CA GLU A 111 22.03 -22.61 -0.42
C GLU A 111 22.02 -24.00 -1.09
N TYR A 112 23.16 -24.36 -1.70
CA TYR A 112 23.31 -25.67 -2.31
C TYR A 112 23.64 -26.71 -1.24
N GLU A 113 22.71 -27.63 -1.00
CA GLU A 113 22.94 -28.81 -0.17
C GLU A 113 23.14 -30.07 -1.02
N SER A 114 22.23 -30.31 -1.96
CA SER A 114 22.28 -31.46 -2.89
C SER A 114 21.47 -31.18 -4.14
N PHE A 115 21.78 -31.86 -5.24
CA PHE A 115 21.05 -31.68 -6.50
C PHE A 115 19.55 -31.97 -6.37
N SER A 116 19.17 -32.99 -5.59
CA SER A 116 17.78 -33.41 -5.41
C SER A 116 16.94 -32.39 -4.65
N THR A 117 17.53 -31.61 -3.74
CA THR A 117 16.84 -30.54 -2.98
C THR A 117 16.96 -29.17 -3.66
N PHE A 118 18.09 -28.90 -4.29
CA PHE A 118 18.37 -27.61 -4.93
C PHE A 118 17.51 -27.37 -6.17
N LEU A 119 17.38 -28.37 -7.06
CA LEU A 119 16.68 -28.19 -8.34
C LEU A 119 15.18 -27.85 -8.18
N PRO A 120 14.42 -28.51 -7.28
CA PRO A 120 13.03 -28.13 -7.01
C PRO A 120 12.88 -26.73 -6.38
N LEU A 121 13.78 -26.34 -5.48
CA LEU A 121 13.76 -25.02 -4.83
C LEU A 121 13.99 -23.89 -5.84
N ILE A 122 14.94 -24.07 -6.74
CA ILE A 122 15.22 -23.13 -7.84
C ILE A 122 14.02 -22.99 -8.79
N ARG A 123 13.40 -24.11 -9.19
CA ARG A 123 12.20 -24.08 -10.05
C ARG A 123 11.03 -23.38 -9.38
N SER A 124 10.79 -23.66 -8.10
CA SER A 124 9.71 -23.04 -7.32
C SER A 124 9.91 -21.53 -7.14
N ALA A 125 11.16 -21.09 -6.93
CA ALA A 125 11.49 -19.66 -6.85
C ALA A 125 11.23 -18.93 -8.17
N ASN A 126 11.54 -19.58 -9.31
CA ASN A 126 11.35 -18.99 -10.64
C ASN A 126 9.89 -18.98 -11.13
N GLN A 127 9.01 -19.82 -10.59
CA GLN A 127 7.58 -19.84 -10.94
C GLN A 127 6.73 -18.78 -10.22
N LYS A 128 7.31 -18.08 -9.24
CA LYS A 128 6.66 -16.99 -8.49
C LYS A 128 6.96 -15.59 -9.06
N ILE A 129 7.60 -15.53 -10.22
CA ILE A 129 7.92 -14.31 -10.99
C ILE A 129 6.83 -14.08 -12.03
#